data_AF-A0A5M9JXY0-F1
#
_entry.id   AF-A0A5M9JXY0-F1
#
_cell.length_a   1.000
_cell.length_b   1.000
_cell.length_c   1.000
_cell.angle_alpha   90.00
_cell.angle_beta   90.00
_cell.angle_gamma   90.00
#
_symmetry.space_group_name_H-M   'P 1'
#
loop_
_entity.id
_entity.type
_entity.pdbx_description
1 polymer ?
#
loop_
_entity_poly.entity_id
_entity_poly.type
_entity_poly.pdbx_seq_one_letter_code
_entity_poly.pdbx_strand_id
1 'polypeptide(L)'
;MMKFKALMIKLAETLDRGELHRIVINLIDNDFLSMEEIQEGLILVQEKRYTEEGIAEAISALPTYKFREFVSELMQSNSHYQKWLVHEWRLRSSDIEDNYDGDPYEGDPFALVVFMDEQMPPRLRAIIMDMARESTPIRDWLKNELLIIHEDGIMELRYFDENPPTET
;
A
#
# COMPACT_ATOMS: atom_id res chain seq x y z
N MET A 1 -19.44 13.35 -11.15
CA MET A 1 -18.43 12.36 -10.70
C MET A 1 -17.07 12.94 -10.31
N MET A 2 -16.24 13.53 -11.20
CA MET A 2 -14.85 13.92 -10.86
C MET A 2 -14.70 14.95 -9.72
N LYS A 3 -15.71 15.81 -9.52
CA LYS A 3 -15.68 16.90 -8.53
C LYS A 3 -15.86 16.44 -7.09
N PHE A 4 -16.70 15.43 -6.83
CA PHE A 4 -16.97 14.96 -5.47
C PHE A 4 -15.79 14.18 -4.90
N LYS A 5 -15.20 13.28 -5.71
CA LYS A 5 -14.00 12.53 -5.36
C LYS A 5 -12.83 13.45 -4.99
N ALA A 6 -12.58 14.49 -5.79
CA ALA A 6 -11.53 15.46 -5.52
C ALA A 6 -11.80 16.31 -4.26
N LEU A 7 -13.06 16.65 -3.99
CA LEU A 7 -13.46 17.40 -2.81
C LEU A 7 -13.28 16.56 -1.52
N MET A 8 -13.73 15.31 -1.53
CA MET A 8 -13.63 14.42 -0.37
C MET A 8 -12.18 14.07 -0.01
N ILE A 9 -11.32 13.86 -1.01
CA ILE A 9 -9.89 13.61 -0.78
C ILE A 9 -9.25 14.84 -0.11
N LYS A 10 -9.50 16.04 -0.65
CA LYS A 10 -8.94 17.29 -0.12
C LYS A 10 -9.43 17.64 1.30
N LEU A 11 -10.68 17.29 1.62
CA LEU A 11 -11.25 17.46 2.95
C LEU A 11 -10.69 16.44 3.94
N ALA A 12 -10.49 15.19 3.51
CA ALA A 12 -9.93 14.14 4.36
C ALA A 12 -8.46 14.35 4.73
N GLU A 13 -7.71 15.13 3.94
CA GLU A 13 -6.33 15.53 4.23
C GLU A 13 -6.21 16.57 5.36
N THR A 14 -7.27 17.31 5.68
CA THR A 14 -7.20 18.50 6.55
C THR A 14 -8.12 18.47 7.76
N LEU A 15 -9.07 17.54 7.82
CA LEU A 15 -10.12 17.51 8.84
C LEU A 15 -10.04 16.28 9.72
N ASP A 16 -10.39 16.45 10.99
CA ASP A 16 -10.56 15.31 11.89
C ASP A 16 -11.85 14.53 11.56
N ARG A 17 -11.97 13.32 12.11
CA ARG A 17 -13.09 12.41 11.85
C ARG A 17 -14.46 13.02 12.19
N GLY A 18 -14.55 13.85 13.23
CA GLY A 18 -15.79 14.52 13.64
C GLY A 18 -16.18 15.66 12.70
N GLU A 19 -15.20 16.40 12.20
CA GLU A 19 -15.39 17.46 11.21
C GLU A 19 -15.80 16.89 9.84
N LEU A 20 -15.14 15.82 9.39
CA LEU A 20 -15.51 15.06 8.19
C LEU A 20 -16.96 14.55 8.29
N HIS A 21 -17.34 14.00 9.44
CA HIS A 21 -18.70 13.50 9.66
C HIS A 21 -19.74 14.63 9.61
N ARG A 22 -19.46 15.80 10.18
CA ARG A 22 -20.34 16.97 10.07
C ARG A 22 -20.48 17.49 8.65
N ILE A 23 -19.39 17.51 7.88
CA ILE A 23 -19.44 17.96 6.49
C ILE A 23 -20.25 16.99 5.64
N VAL A 24 -20.07 15.68 5.82
CA VAL A 24 -20.90 14.69 5.14
C VAL A 24 -22.38 14.93 5.48
N ILE A 25 -22.75 15.03 6.77
CA ILE A 25 -24.14 15.32 7.17
C ILE A 25 -24.67 16.62 6.54
N ASN A 26 -23.88 17.69 6.55
CA ASN A 26 -24.29 18.97 5.98
C ASN A 26 -24.51 18.89 4.45
N LEU A 27 -23.68 18.12 3.73
CA LEU A 27 -23.86 17.88 2.29
C LEU A 27 -25.13 17.06 1.99
N ILE A 28 -25.53 16.17 2.90
CA ILE A 28 -26.79 15.41 2.82
C ILE A 28 -27.98 16.34 3.05
N ASP A 29 -27.96 17.09 4.15
CA ASP A 29 -29.07 17.94 4.60
C ASP A 29 -29.38 19.10 3.62
N ASN A 30 -28.43 19.44 2.74
CA ASN A 30 -28.57 20.50 1.74
C ASN A 30 -28.72 19.95 0.30
N ASP A 31 -29.04 18.67 0.12
CA ASP A 31 -29.24 18.00 -1.18
C ASP A 31 -28.04 18.12 -2.14
N PHE A 32 -26.82 18.34 -1.63
CA PHE A 32 -25.60 18.36 -2.44
C PHE A 32 -25.09 16.95 -2.75
N LEU A 33 -25.58 15.94 -2.02
CA LEU A 33 -25.32 14.53 -2.26
C LEU A 33 -26.63 13.74 -2.16
N SER A 34 -26.91 12.95 -3.18
CA SER A 34 -27.99 11.97 -3.12
C SER A 34 -27.62 10.81 -2.19
N MET A 35 -28.64 10.11 -1.67
CA MET A 35 -28.45 8.86 -0.94
C MET A 35 -27.70 7.79 -1.75
N GLU A 36 -27.87 7.80 -3.07
CA GLU A 36 -27.15 6.92 -4.00
C GLU A 36 -25.65 7.23 -3.99
N GLU A 37 -25.26 8.51 -4.16
CA GLU A 37 -23.84 8.93 -4.15
C GLU A 37 -23.14 8.64 -2.81
N ILE A 38 -23.88 8.70 -1.70
CA ILE A 38 -23.35 8.35 -0.37
C ILE A 38 -23.15 6.84 -0.25
N GLN A 39 -24.13 6.06 -0.70
CA GLN A 39 -24.02 4.60 -0.70
C GLN A 39 -22.86 4.13 -1.56
N GLU A 40 -22.70 4.69 -2.77
CA GLU A 40 -21.54 4.44 -3.63
C GLU A 40 -20.22 4.80 -2.93
N GLY A 41 -20.16 5.97 -2.28
CA GLY A 41 -18.97 6.39 -1.52
C GLY A 41 -18.63 5.46 -0.37
N LEU A 42 -19.64 4.97 0.37
CA LEU A 42 -19.45 4.02 1.47
C LEU A 42 -18.97 2.66 0.97
N ILE A 43 -19.54 2.15 -0.13
CA ILE A 43 -19.10 0.90 -0.78
C ILE A 43 -17.63 1.01 -1.15
N LEU A 44 -17.21 2.10 -1.81
CA LEU A 44 -15.82 2.32 -2.19
C LEU A 44 -14.86 2.36 -0.98
N VAL A 45 -15.27 3.00 0.12
CA VAL A 45 -14.46 3.04 1.36
C VAL A 45 -14.34 1.66 1.98
N GLN A 46 -15.43 0.89 1.98
CA GLN A 46 -15.46 -0.47 2.52
C GLN A 46 -14.58 -1.41 1.67
N GLU A 47 -14.70 -1.36 0.34
CA GLU A 47 -13.86 -2.11 -0.60
C GLU A 47 -12.38 -1.78 -0.43
N LYS A 48 -12.04 -0.48 -0.28
CA LYS A 48 -10.67 -0.04 -0.03
C LYS A 48 -10.12 -0.65 1.25
N ARG A 49 -10.86 -0.59 2.35
CA ARG A 49 -10.44 -1.15 3.64
C ARG A 49 -10.26 -2.66 3.58
N TYR A 50 -11.23 -3.36 2.99
CA TYR A 50 -11.16 -4.81 2.85
C TYR A 50 -9.96 -5.24 2.00
N THR A 51 -9.66 -4.50 0.93
CA THR A 51 -8.45 -4.72 0.12
C THR A 51 -7.17 -4.46 0.93
N GLU A 52 -7.11 -3.38 1.70
CA GLU A 52 -5.95 -3.05 2.54
C GLU A 52 -5.71 -4.09 3.64
N GLU A 53 -6.78 -4.61 4.25
CA GLU A 53 -6.70 -5.70 5.24
C GLU A 53 -6.15 -6.98 4.60
N GLY A 54 -6.67 -7.37 3.43
CA GLY A 54 -6.19 -8.54 2.69
C GLY A 54 -4.71 -8.42 2.30
N ILE A 55 -4.28 -7.24 1.80
CA ILE A 55 -2.87 -6.99 1.48
C ILE A 55 -1.99 -7.07 2.73
N ALA A 56 -2.42 -6.49 3.85
CA ALA A 56 -1.64 -6.52 5.09
C ALA A 56 -1.45 -7.95 5.61
N GLU A 57 -2.50 -8.77 5.55
CA GLU A 57 -2.43 -10.19 5.90
C GLU A 57 -1.49 -10.95 4.95
N ALA A 58 -1.59 -10.70 3.64
CA ALA A 58 -0.75 -11.34 2.64
C ALA A 58 0.73 -10.99 2.79
N ILE A 59 1.04 -9.70 2.97
CA ILE A 59 2.40 -9.26 3.25
C ILE A 59 2.90 -9.97 4.51
N SER A 60 2.12 -10.02 5.58
CA SER A 60 2.55 -10.65 6.84
C SER A 60 2.82 -12.14 6.71
N ALA A 61 2.06 -12.84 5.86
CA ALA A 61 2.20 -14.27 5.61
C ALA A 61 3.31 -14.63 4.60
N LEU A 62 3.76 -13.67 3.79
CA LEU A 62 4.76 -13.94 2.74
C LEU A 62 6.09 -14.45 3.33
N PRO A 63 6.64 -15.56 2.82
CA PRO A 63 8.00 -15.98 3.09
C PRO A 63 9.00 -14.87 2.76
N THR A 64 10.07 -14.74 3.55
CA THR A 64 11.04 -13.64 3.42
C THR A 64 11.62 -13.51 2.02
N TYR A 65 12.01 -14.62 1.39
CA TYR A 65 12.59 -14.58 0.04
C TYR A 65 11.57 -14.03 -0.98
N LYS A 66 10.31 -14.46 -0.90
CA LYS A 66 9.24 -14.05 -1.80
C LYS A 66 8.85 -12.59 -1.56
N PHE A 67 8.84 -12.15 -0.30
CA PHE A 67 8.65 -10.74 0.03
C PHE A 67 9.74 -9.86 -0.59
N ARG A 68 11.02 -10.27 -0.48
CA ARG A 68 12.13 -9.54 -1.10
C ARG A 68 11.95 -9.45 -2.62
N GLU A 69 11.64 -10.56 -3.30
CA GLU A 69 11.35 -10.58 -4.74
C GLU A 69 10.25 -9.58 -5.11
N PHE A 70 9.08 -9.65 -4.47
CA PHE A 70 7.95 -8.77 -4.78
C PHE A 70 8.29 -7.28 -4.58
N VAL A 71 8.93 -6.94 -3.48
CA VAL A 71 9.28 -5.54 -3.21
C VAL A 71 10.30 -5.05 -4.22
N SER A 72 11.29 -5.87 -4.58
CA SER A 72 12.28 -5.51 -5.59
C SER A 72 11.66 -5.35 -6.98
N GLU A 73 10.74 -6.24 -7.39
CA GLU A 73 9.97 -6.10 -8.64
C GLU A 73 9.15 -4.80 -8.65
N LEU A 74 8.49 -4.47 -7.52
CA LEU A 74 7.78 -3.21 -7.38
C LEU A 74 8.72 -2.02 -7.58
N MET A 75 9.89 -2.03 -6.93
CA MET A 75 10.88 -0.96 -7.08
C MET A 75 11.42 -0.85 -8.52
N GLN A 76 11.65 -1.97 -9.19
CA GLN A 76 12.10 -2.03 -10.58
C GLN A 76 11.04 -1.53 -11.58
N SER A 77 9.76 -1.71 -11.25
CA SER A 77 8.66 -1.27 -12.12
C SER A 77 8.62 0.26 -12.29
N ASN A 78 9.12 1.01 -11.29
CA ASN A 78 9.16 2.47 -11.33
C ASN A 78 10.19 3.01 -10.33
N SER A 79 11.22 3.70 -10.84
CA SER A 79 12.30 4.27 -10.02
C SER A 79 11.82 5.30 -8.97
N HIS A 80 10.64 5.89 -9.14
CA HIS A 80 10.04 6.73 -8.10
C HIS A 80 9.68 5.94 -6.83
N TYR A 81 9.32 4.66 -6.95
CA TYR A 81 8.98 3.82 -5.80
C TYR A 81 10.22 3.51 -4.96
N GLN A 82 11.37 3.26 -5.58
CA GLN A 82 12.64 3.10 -4.86
C GLN A 82 13.00 4.38 -4.09
N LYS A 83 12.92 5.53 -4.75
CA LYS A 83 13.20 6.83 -4.09
C LYS A 83 12.27 7.08 -2.91
N TRP A 84 10.99 6.73 -3.05
CA TRP A 84 10.02 6.83 -1.97
C TRP A 84 10.33 5.85 -0.83
N LEU A 85 10.62 4.58 -1.13
CA LEU A 85 11.01 3.58 -0.13
C LEU A 85 12.22 4.05 0.70
N VAL A 86 13.26 4.58 0.04
CA VAL A 86 14.43 5.14 0.73
C VAL A 86 14.05 6.32 1.61
N HIS A 87 13.17 7.20 1.13
CA HIS A 87 12.69 8.34 1.92
C HIS A 87 11.94 7.88 3.19
N GLU A 88 11.00 6.95 3.04
CA GLU A 88 10.25 6.37 4.16
C GLU A 88 11.18 5.67 5.16
N TRP A 89 12.19 4.97 4.67
CA TRP A 89 13.19 4.34 5.53
C TRP A 89 13.98 5.37 6.35
N ARG A 90 14.45 6.45 5.70
CA ARG A 90 15.21 7.53 6.37
C ARG A 90 14.43 8.19 7.50
N LEU A 91 13.15 8.45 7.27
CA LEU A 91 12.28 9.05 8.29
C LEU A 91 12.20 8.19 9.56
N ARG A 92 12.44 6.87 9.46
CA ARG A 92 12.31 5.92 10.57
C ARG A 92 13.66 5.48 11.15
N SER A 93 14.71 5.34 10.35
CA SER A 93 16.02 4.79 10.78
C SER A 93 17.20 5.76 10.63
N SER A 94 17.09 6.76 9.76
CA SER A 94 18.09 7.82 9.51
C SER A 94 19.54 7.39 9.18
N ASP A 95 19.78 6.13 8.84
CA ASP A 95 21.13 5.55 8.78
C ASP A 95 21.51 4.91 7.43
N ILE A 96 20.63 5.01 6.42
CA ILE A 96 20.79 4.25 5.17
C ILE A 96 22.02 4.65 4.35
N GLU A 97 22.39 5.94 4.34
CA GLU A 97 23.59 6.41 3.61
C GLU A 97 24.90 5.94 4.24
N ASP A 98 24.89 5.69 5.55
CA ASP A 98 26.08 5.33 6.30
C ASP A 98 26.29 3.80 6.32
N ASN A 99 25.21 3.02 6.22
CA ASN A 99 25.21 1.58 6.46
C ASN A 99 24.99 0.72 5.21
N TYR A 100 24.44 1.27 4.12
CA TYR A 100 24.24 0.53 2.87
C TYR A 100 25.44 0.69 1.95
N ASP A 101 26.08 -0.44 1.60
CA ASP A 101 27.21 -0.47 0.65
C ASP A 101 26.70 -0.42 -0.80
N GLY A 102 26.20 0.75 -1.19
CA GLY A 102 25.63 1.01 -2.53
C GLY A 102 24.91 2.36 -2.60
N ASP A 103 24.45 2.72 -3.81
CA ASP A 103 23.55 3.87 -3.95
C ASP A 103 22.11 3.42 -3.62
N PRO A 104 21.49 3.89 -2.53
CA PRO A 104 20.14 3.46 -2.18
C PRO A 104 19.08 3.95 -3.18
N TYR A 105 19.34 5.03 -3.92
CA TYR A 105 18.39 5.65 -4.82
C TYR A 105 18.45 5.12 -6.26
N GLU A 106 19.64 4.74 -6.72
CA GLU A 106 19.89 4.36 -8.11
C GLU A 106 20.59 3.00 -8.26
N GLY A 107 21.01 2.38 -7.15
CA GLY A 107 21.61 1.05 -7.12
C GLY A 107 20.61 -0.09 -7.23
N ASP A 108 21.10 -1.32 -7.09
CA ASP A 108 20.31 -2.55 -7.22
C ASP A 108 19.14 -2.59 -6.21
N PRO A 109 17.88 -2.60 -6.67
CA PRO A 109 16.71 -2.68 -5.79
C PRO A 109 16.66 -3.96 -4.97
N PHE A 110 17.23 -5.06 -5.47
CA PHE A 110 17.24 -6.32 -4.72
C PHE A 110 18.21 -6.25 -3.54
N ALA A 111 19.44 -5.82 -3.77
CA ALA A 111 20.41 -5.60 -2.70
C ALA A 111 19.90 -4.62 -1.63
N LEU A 112 19.23 -3.53 -2.04
CA LEU A 112 18.63 -2.56 -1.11
C LEU A 112 17.55 -3.19 -0.23
N VAL A 113 16.64 -3.96 -0.83
CA VAL A 113 15.54 -4.62 -0.13
C VAL A 113 16.06 -5.69 0.82
N VAL A 114 17.05 -6.48 0.39
CA VAL A 114 17.75 -7.45 1.25
C VAL A 114 18.34 -6.75 2.47
N PHE A 115 19.07 -5.65 2.27
CA PHE A 115 19.65 -4.87 3.36
C PHE A 115 18.58 -4.39 4.36
N MET A 116 17.53 -3.73 3.87
CA MET A 116 16.45 -3.21 4.73
C MET A 116 15.72 -4.33 5.49
N ASP A 117 15.46 -5.44 4.81
CA ASP A 117 14.80 -6.60 5.40
C ASP A 117 15.66 -7.28 6.46
N GLU A 118 16.98 -7.36 6.29
CA GLU A 118 17.89 -7.93 7.28
C GLU A 118 18.07 -7.03 8.51
N GLN A 119 18.07 -5.70 8.31
CA GLN A 119 18.16 -4.75 9.41
C GLN A 119 16.90 -4.73 10.26
N MET A 120 15.72 -4.58 9.64
CA MET A 120 14.45 -4.50 10.36
C MET A 120 13.26 -5.02 9.51
N PRO A 121 13.04 -6.34 9.44
CA PRO A 121 12.02 -6.93 8.57
C PRO A 121 10.59 -6.39 8.83
N PRO A 122 10.11 -6.28 10.08
CA PRO A 122 8.78 -5.74 10.35
C PRO A 122 8.60 -4.30 9.87
N ARG A 123 9.68 -3.51 9.85
CA ARG A 123 9.65 -2.11 9.43
C ARG A 123 9.51 -1.99 7.93
N LEU A 124 10.27 -2.78 7.16
CA LEU A 124 10.14 -2.79 5.71
C LEU A 124 8.71 -3.16 5.30
N ARG A 125 8.13 -4.19 5.91
CA ARG A 125 6.73 -4.59 5.67
C ARG A 125 5.73 -3.46 5.97
N ALA A 126 5.92 -2.75 7.08
CA ALA A 126 5.09 -1.61 7.43
C ALA A 126 5.20 -0.47 6.39
N ILE A 127 6.40 -0.16 5.91
CA ILE A 127 6.61 0.87 4.88
C ILE A 127 5.89 0.49 3.57
N ILE A 128 6.01 -0.77 3.12
CA ILE A 128 5.30 -1.23 1.91
C ILE A 128 3.78 -1.10 2.07
N MET A 129 3.25 -1.40 3.26
CA MET A 129 1.83 -1.21 3.55
C MET A 129 1.43 0.28 3.53
N ASP A 130 2.26 1.17 4.09
CA ASP A 130 2.01 2.61 4.06
C ASP A 130 2.01 3.15 2.63
N MET A 131 2.98 2.73 1.80
CA MET A 131 3.00 3.04 0.37
C MET A 131 1.74 2.57 -0.36
N ALA A 132 1.20 1.39 -0.02
CA ALA A 132 -0.06 0.89 -0.58
C ALA A 132 -1.30 1.70 -0.13
N ARG A 133 -1.33 2.20 1.10
CA ARG A 133 -2.42 3.07 1.58
C ARG A 133 -2.46 4.39 0.83
N GLU A 134 -1.28 4.94 0.54
CA GLU A 134 -1.11 6.24 -0.09
C GLU A 134 -1.18 6.19 -1.63
N SER A 135 -0.76 5.09 -2.25
CA SER A 135 -0.69 4.94 -3.70
C SER A 135 -1.67 3.90 -4.23
N THR A 136 -2.68 4.37 -4.98
CA THR A 136 -3.63 3.48 -5.66
C THR A 136 -2.96 2.51 -6.63
N PRO A 137 -2.01 2.95 -7.49
CA PRO A 137 -1.27 2.02 -8.36
C PRO A 137 -0.52 0.91 -7.60
N ILE A 138 0.14 1.25 -6.49
CA ILE A 138 0.85 0.26 -5.67
C ILE A 138 -0.14 -0.70 -5.01
N ARG A 139 -1.25 -0.18 -4.47
CA ARG A 139 -2.31 -1.02 -3.88
C ARG A 139 -2.90 -1.99 -4.89
N ASP A 140 -3.22 -1.51 -6.09
CA ASP A 140 -3.81 -2.35 -7.13
C ASP A 140 -2.81 -3.41 -7.62
N TRP A 141 -1.53 -3.05 -7.74
CA TRP A 141 -0.48 -4.01 -8.06
C TRP A 141 -0.36 -5.09 -6.98
N LEU A 142 -0.24 -4.71 -5.71
CA LEU A 142 -0.16 -5.66 -4.58
C LEU A 142 -1.42 -6.53 -4.49
N LYS A 143 -2.60 -5.96 -4.71
CA LYS A 143 -3.86 -6.70 -4.76
C LYS A 143 -3.80 -7.81 -5.82
N ASN A 144 -3.35 -7.49 -7.03
CA ASN A 144 -3.30 -8.43 -8.14
C ASN A 144 -2.23 -9.52 -7.95
N GLU A 145 -1.12 -9.18 -7.29
CA GLU A 145 -0.02 -10.11 -7.05
C GLU A 145 -0.23 -11.03 -5.84
N LEU A 146 -0.85 -10.51 -4.79
CA LEU A 146 -0.95 -11.19 -3.50
C LEU A 146 -2.31 -11.84 -3.23
N LEU A 147 -3.36 -11.41 -3.92
CA LEU A 147 -4.72 -11.88 -3.67
C LEU A 147 -5.31 -12.62 -4.88
N ILE A 148 -6.26 -13.49 -4.59
CA ILE A 148 -7.17 -14.12 -5.53
C ILE A 148 -8.55 -13.51 -5.29
N ILE A 149 -9.17 -12.98 -6.35
CA ILE A 149 -10.50 -12.38 -6.28
C ILE A 149 -11.45 -13.32 -7.01
N HIS A 150 -12.39 -13.88 -6.26
CA HIS A 150 -13.44 -14.76 -6.80
C HIS A 150 -14.54 -13.94 -7.46
N GLU A 151 -15.35 -14.59 -8.32
CA GLU A 151 -16.44 -13.93 -9.05
C GLU A 151 -17.52 -13.32 -8.13
N ASP A 152 -17.65 -13.84 -6.91
CA ASP A 152 -18.55 -13.35 -5.86
C ASP A 152 -17.96 -12.20 -5.03
N GLY A 153 -16.72 -11.77 -5.33
CA GLY A 153 -16.02 -10.69 -4.65
C GLY A 153 -15.27 -11.12 -3.39
N ILE A 154 -15.26 -12.41 -3.05
CA ILE A 154 -14.44 -12.93 -1.95
C ILE A 154 -12.95 -12.79 -2.31
N MET A 155 -12.16 -12.28 -1.36
CA MET A 155 -10.71 -12.22 -1.48
C MET A 155 -10.06 -13.34 -0.68
N GLU A 156 -9.15 -14.06 -1.33
CA GLU A 156 -8.32 -15.08 -0.70
C GLU A 156 -6.84 -14.75 -0.89
N LEU A 157 -6.02 -15.19 0.07
CA LEU A 157 -4.57 -15.04 0.01
C LEU A 157 -3.99 -15.98 -1.05
N ARG A 158 -3.10 -15.46 -1.90
CA ARG A 158 -2.28 -16.31 -2.76
C ARG A 158 -1.20 -16.98 -1.91
N TYR A 159 -1.11 -18.31 -2.00
CA TYR A 159 -0.09 -19.09 -1.32
C TYR A 159 1.20 -19.12 -2.14
N PHE A 160 2.33 -19.00 -1.46
CA PHE A 160 3.67 -19.12 -2.03
C PHE A 160 4.44 -20.18 -1.24
N ASP A 161 5.24 -20.97 -1.93
CA ASP A 161 6.06 -22.01 -1.28
C ASP A 161 6.98 -21.41 -0.21
N GLU A 162 7.27 -22.16 0.86
CA GLU A 162 8.10 -21.65 1.95
C GLU A 162 9.59 -21.56 1.59
N ASN A 163 10.02 -22.27 0.55
CA ASN A 163 11.41 -22.35 0.11
C ASN A 163 11.58 -21.81 -1.31
N PRO A 164 12.70 -21.12 -1.60
CA PRO A 164 13.04 -20.76 -2.98
C PRO A 164 13.20 -22.03 -3.83
N PRO A 165 12.85 -21.98 -5.14
CA PRO A 165 13.05 -23.12 -6.02
C PRO A 165 14.52 -23.56 -5.98
N THR A 166 14.74 -24.85 -5.75
CA THR A 166 16.08 -25.44 -5.79
C THR A 166 16.55 -25.40 -7.24
N GLU A 167 17.66 -24.72 -7.53
CA GLU A 167 18.25 -24.73 -8.87
C GLU A 167 18.52 -26.19 -9.29
N THR A 168 17.87 -26.64 -10.37
CA THR A 168 18.08 -27.95 -11.01
C THR A 168 18.96 -27.82 -12.24
#